data_AF-A0A357C368-F1
#
_entry.id   AF-A0A357C368-F1
#
_cell.length_a   1.000
_cell.length_b   1.000
_cell.length_c   1.000
_cell.angle_alpha   90.00
_cell.angle_beta   90.00
_cell.angle_gamma   90.00
#
_symmetry.space_group_name_H-M   'P 1'
#
loop_
_entity.id
_entity.type
_entity.pdbx_description
1 polymer ?
#
loop_
_entity_poly.entity_id
_entity_poly.type
_entity_poly.pdbx_seq_one_letter_code
_entity_poly.pdbx_strand_id
1 'polypeptide(L)'
;METIIVGIFSAITTFFYMKWQIKKTHESNLEAQKTLFKQEIEYKAYCAIQEALYKYWLELSKFDSYLRMLQTQVSLLHQNITLRKDWADIPRELREIHNLQNDKKMDFLIVYDSNEIILLDFKQIRDEIVRETNLLSEIFENFYKTYLDKTGIEGTPIKEGIPEIEKGIKQITEKILDIICYLSMDFRVELQNKILGSILEKRLPKRQPGDKSAKVLSLEKEK
;
A
#
# COMPACT_ATOMS: atom_id res chain seq x y z
N MET A 1 38.84 55.58 -38.87
CA MET A 1 37.53 55.06 -39.34
C MET A 1 37.38 53.58 -39.00
N GLU A 2 38.41 52.76 -39.28
CA GLU A 2 38.46 51.33 -38.94
C GLU A 2 38.26 51.02 -37.43
N THR A 3 38.86 51.79 -36.53
CA THR A 3 38.72 51.63 -35.07
C THR A 3 37.29 51.81 -34.57
N ILE A 4 36.52 52.69 -35.21
CA ILE A 4 35.11 52.95 -34.86
C ILE A 4 34.23 51.78 -35.32
N ILE A 5 34.51 51.24 -36.52
CA ILE A 5 33.78 50.10 -37.09
C ILE A 5 34.00 48.84 -36.23
N VAL A 6 35.24 48.57 -35.81
CA VAL A 6 35.57 47.43 -34.93
C VAL A 6 34.89 47.57 -33.56
N GLY A 7 34.84 48.79 -33.00
CA GLY A 7 34.14 49.07 -31.75
C GLY A 7 32.63 48.80 -31.83
N ILE A 8 31.98 49.21 -32.93
CA ILE A 8 30.55 48.96 -33.17
C ILE A 8 30.28 47.46 -33.33
N PHE A 9 31.09 46.73 -34.10
CA PHE A 9 30.95 45.28 -34.25
C PHE A 9 31.11 44.53 -32.92
N SER A 10 32.10 44.91 -32.09
CA SER A 10 32.32 44.33 -30.77
C SER A 10 31.13 44.56 -29.81
N ALA A 11 30.54 45.76 -29.84
CA ALA A 11 29.37 46.08 -29.05
C ALA A 11 28.14 45.24 -29.47
N ILE A 12 27.95 45.07 -30.78
CA ILE A 12 26.85 44.27 -31.34
C ILE A 12 27.00 42.79 -30.95
N THR A 13 28.18 42.19 -31.12
CA THR A 13 28.42 40.79 -30.75
C THR A 13 28.26 40.55 -29.25
N THR A 14 28.75 41.47 -28.42
CA THR A 14 28.56 41.41 -26.96
C THR A 14 27.09 41.49 -26.57
N PHE A 15 26.31 42.37 -27.21
CA PHE A 15 24.88 42.49 -26.97
C PHE A 15 24.11 41.22 -27.34
N PHE A 16 24.40 40.61 -28.50
CA PHE A 16 23.78 39.34 -28.89
C PHE A 16 24.18 38.19 -27.99
N TYR A 17 25.45 38.10 -27.59
CA TYR A 17 25.93 37.10 -26.64
C TYR A 17 25.24 37.25 -25.27
N MET A 18 25.09 38.47 -24.77
CA MET A 18 24.40 38.75 -23.51
C MET A 18 22.92 38.38 -23.58
N LYS A 19 22.23 38.72 -24.69
CA LYS A 19 20.85 38.27 -24.93
C LYS A 19 20.71 36.75 -24.96
N TRP A 20 21.65 36.06 -25.61
CA TRP A 20 21.66 34.60 -25.67
C TRP A 20 21.89 33.97 -24.29
N GLN A 21 22.82 34.50 -23.50
CA GLN A 21 23.04 34.05 -22.12
C GLN A 21 21.82 34.29 -21.23
N ILE A 22 21.18 35.47 -21.28
CA ILE A 22 19.97 35.76 -20.51
C ILE A 22 18.86 34.76 -20.87
N LYS A 23 18.67 34.49 -22.17
CA LYS A 23 17.68 33.50 -22.64
C LYS A 23 17.99 32.11 -22.08
N LYS A 24 19.25 31.65 -22.18
CA LYS A 24 19.69 30.35 -21.66
C LYS A 24 19.51 30.23 -20.15
N THR A 25 19.86 31.27 -19.40
CA THR A 25 19.67 31.32 -17.94
C THR A 25 18.19 31.31 -17.57
N HIS A 26 17.35 32.02 -18.32
CA HIS A 26 15.90 32.02 -18.10
C HIS A 26 15.29 30.64 -18.37
N GLU A 27 15.67 29.99 -19.47
CA GLU A 27 15.24 28.62 -19.80
C GLU A 27 15.67 27.63 -18.71
N SER A 28 16.94 27.69 -18.27
CA SER A 28 17.45 26.84 -17.17
C SER A 28 16.72 27.09 -15.85
N ASN A 29 16.40 28.35 -15.52
CA ASN A 29 15.65 28.69 -14.31
C ASN A 29 14.20 28.17 -14.36
N LEU A 30 13.54 28.28 -15.52
CA LEU A 30 12.20 27.74 -15.72
C LEU A 30 12.19 26.21 -15.60
N GLU A 31 13.21 25.52 -16.13
CA GLU A 31 13.37 24.08 -16.03
C GLU A 31 13.61 23.63 -14.58
N ALA A 32 14.46 24.36 -13.84
CA ALA A 32 14.67 24.14 -12.41
C ALA A 32 13.37 24.34 -11.61
N GLN A 33 12.61 25.41 -11.87
CA GLN A 33 11.32 25.66 -11.22
C GLN A 33 10.29 24.57 -11.50
N LYS A 34 10.18 24.12 -12.76
CA LYS A 34 9.29 23.00 -13.13
C LYS A 34 9.67 21.72 -12.40
N THR A 35 10.97 21.44 -12.28
CA THR A 35 11.48 20.26 -11.59
C THR A 35 11.14 20.30 -10.09
N LEU A 36 11.37 21.43 -9.43
CA LEU A 36 11.02 21.61 -8.02
C LEU A 36 9.51 21.49 -7.78
N PHE A 37 8.70 22.11 -8.64
CA PHE A 37 7.25 22.02 -8.55
C PHE A 37 6.74 20.59 -8.72
N LYS A 38 7.31 19.85 -9.68
CA LYS A 38 7.01 18.42 -9.88
C LYS A 38 7.36 17.60 -8.64
N GLN A 39 8.57 17.78 -8.08
CA GLN A 39 9.00 17.09 -6.86
C GLN A 39 8.08 17.40 -5.67
N GLU A 40 7.63 18.65 -5.53
CA GLU A 40 6.70 19.04 -4.46
C GLU A 40 5.36 18.32 -4.59
N ILE A 41 4.81 18.23 -5.81
CA ILE A 41 3.57 17.50 -6.08
C ILE A 41 3.74 16.01 -5.78
N GLU A 42 4.82 15.39 -6.28
CA GLU A 42 5.11 13.97 -6.05
C GLU A 42 5.27 13.66 -4.55
N TYR A 43 5.92 14.55 -3.80
CA TYR A 43 6.09 14.40 -2.36
C TYR A 43 4.76 14.54 -1.60
N LYS A 44 3.90 15.50 -1.97
CA LYS A 44 2.56 15.63 -1.36
C LYS A 44 1.71 14.39 -1.61
N ALA A 45 1.73 13.87 -2.84
CA ALA A 45 1.04 12.63 -3.17
C ALA A 45 1.59 11.45 -2.37
N TYR A 46 2.92 11.32 -2.30
CA TYR A 46 3.59 10.32 -1.46
C TYR A 46 3.08 10.34 -0.02
N CYS A 47 3.07 11.51 0.62
CA CYS A 47 2.61 11.65 2.01
C CYS A 47 1.15 11.21 2.18
N ALA A 48 0.25 11.65 1.29
CA ALA A 48 -1.16 11.28 1.35
C ALA A 48 -1.36 9.76 1.19
N ILE A 49 -0.67 9.14 0.23
CA ILE A 49 -0.75 7.71 -0.02
C ILE A 49 -0.19 6.91 1.15
N GLN A 50 0.95 7.32 1.72
CA GLN A 50 1.55 6.65 2.88
C GLN A 50 0.62 6.69 4.09
N GLU A 51 -0.06 7.82 4.32
CA GLU A 51 -1.02 7.94 5.41
C GLU A 51 -2.22 6.99 5.22
N ALA A 52 -2.79 6.97 4.01
CA ALA A 52 -3.91 6.08 3.69
C ALA A 52 -3.50 4.60 3.75
N LEU A 53 -2.32 4.27 3.21
CA LEU A 53 -1.71 2.94 3.26
C LEU A 53 -1.51 2.47 4.70
N TYR A 54 -0.99 3.34 5.57
CA TYR A 54 -0.79 3.03 6.98
C TYR A 54 -2.10 2.75 7.71
N LYS A 55 -3.13 3.58 7.48
CA LYS A 55 -4.47 3.37 8.05
C LYS A 55 -5.05 2.02 7.61
N TYR A 56 -4.91 1.68 6.33
CA TYR A 56 -5.38 0.40 5.82
C TYR A 56 -4.61 -0.79 6.41
N TRP A 57 -3.28 -0.72 6.41
CA TRP A 57 -2.42 -1.73 7.02
C TRP A 57 -2.74 -1.95 8.51
N LEU A 58 -3.04 -0.88 9.25
CA LEU A 58 -3.35 -0.94 10.68
C LEU A 58 -4.64 -1.73 10.93
N GLU A 59 -5.71 -1.48 10.15
CA GLU A 59 -6.96 -2.23 10.30
C GLU A 59 -6.83 -3.69 9.86
N LEU A 60 -6.06 -3.98 8.81
CA LEU A 60 -5.70 -5.36 8.45
C LEU A 60 -4.96 -6.08 9.59
N SER A 61 -4.00 -5.40 10.22
CA SER A 61 -3.20 -5.97 11.32
C SER A 61 -4.04 -6.19 12.58
N LYS A 62 -5.00 -5.30 12.87
CA LYS A 62 -6.00 -5.50 13.94
C LYS A 62 -6.88 -6.72 13.64
N PHE A 63 -7.29 -6.88 12.39
CA PHE A 63 -8.10 -8.03 11.99
C PHE A 63 -7.35 -9.35 12.15
N ASP A 64 -6.10 -9.44 11.68
CA ASP A 64 -5.23 -10.61 11.91
C ASP A 64 -5.03 -10.89 13.41
N SER A 65 -4.75 -9.85 14.20
CA SER A 65 -4.58 -9.98 15.66
C SER A 65 -5.83 -10.53 16.34
N TYR A 66 -7.01 -10.02 15.96
CA TYR A 66 -8.30 -10.49 16.47
C TYR A 66 -8.52 -11.95 16.11
N LEU A 67 -8.24 -12.35 14.86
CA LEU A 67 -8.39 -13.72 14.40
C LEU A 67 -7.45 -14.69 15.13
N ARG A 68 -6.18 -14.32 15.37
CA ARG A 68 -5.24 -15.13 16.16
C ARG A 68 -5.68 -15.29 17.61
N MET A 69 -6.23 -14.23 18.20
CA MET A 69 -6.84 -14.31 19.54
C MET A 69 -8.02 -15.28 19.52
N LEU A 70 -8.93 -15.15 18.54
CA LEU A 70 -10.08 -16.05 18.39
C LEU A 70 -9.63 -17.50 18.20
N GLN A 71 -8.60 -17.75 17.38
CA GLN A 71 -8.02 -19.08 17.19
C GLN A 71 -7.57 -19.67 18.53
N THR A 72 -6.85 -18.89 19.33
CA THR A 72 -6.40 -19.33 20.66
C THR A 72 -7.58 -19.71 21.56
N GLN A 73 -8.64 -18.90 21.56
CA GLN A 73 -9.85 -19.15 22.34
C GLN A 73 -10.57 -20.44 21.88
N VAL A 74 -10.69 -20.63 20.56
CA VAL A 74 -11.30 -21.82 19.96
C VAL A 74 -10.47 -23.08 20.26
N SER A 75 -9.14 -23.02 20.17
CA SER A 75 -8.27 -24.15 20.50
C SER A 75 -8.34 -24.52 21.98
N LEU A 76 -8.46 -23.55 22.88
CA LEU A 76 -8.66 -23.80 24.31
C LEU A 76 -10.03 -24.41 24.59
N LEU A 77 -11.08 -23.95 23.90
CA LEU A 77 -12.41 -24.55 23.97
C LEU A 77 -12.39 -26.02 23.54
N HIS A 78 -11.58 -26.38 22.53
CA HIS A 78 -11.37 -27.77 22.12
C HIS A 78 -10.82 -28.64 23.26
N GLN A 79 -10.01 -28.05 24.14
CA GLN A 79 -9.45 -28.69 25.34
C GLN A 79 -10.41 -28.64 26.55
N ASN A 80 -11.66 -28.20 26.34
CA ASN A 80 -12.68 -27.94 27.36
C ASN A 80 -12.29 -26.82 28.35
N ILE A 81 -11.48 -25.85 27.91
CA ILE A 81 -11.10 -24.67 28.69
C ILE A 81 -11.85 -23.46 28.13
N THR A 82 -12.80 -22.93 28.91
CA THR A 82 -13.59 -21.76 28.52
C THR A 82 -13.02 -20.50 29.18
N LEU A 83 -12.30 -19.67 28.41
CA LEU A 83 -11.83 -18.35 28.88
C LEU A 83 -12.78 -17.21 28.49
N ARG A 84 -13.46 -17.35 27.36
CA ARG A 84 -14.39 -16.35 26.82
C ARG A 84 -15.84 -16.69 27.15
N LYS A 85 -16.64 -15.70 27.52
CA LYS A 85 -18.06 -15.87 27.94
C LYS A 85 -19.07 -15.25 26.98
N ASP A 86 -18.62 -14.33 26.14
CA ASP A 86 -19.37 -13.50 25.20
C ASP A 86 -19.31 -14.07 23.77
N TRP A 87 -19.46 -15.40 23.62
CA TRP A 87 -19.42 -16.05 22.30
C TRP A 87 -20.50 -15.55 21.33
N ALA A 88 -21.62 -15.07 21.86
CA ALA A 88 -22.72 -14.50 21.09
C ALA A 88 -22.33 -13.21 20.35
N ASP A 89 -21.30 -12.48 20.82
CA ASP A 89 -20.83 -11.24 20.20
C ASP A 89 -19.85 -11.47 19.03
N ILE A 90 -19.22 -12.64 18.94
CA ILE A 90 -18.20 -12.94 17.92
C ILE A 90 -18.67 -12.68 16.49
N PRO A 91 -19.86 -13.13 16.05
CA PRO A 91 -20.31 -12.88 14.68
C PRO A 91 -20.46 -11.39 14.37
N ARG A 92 -20.85 -10.58 15.36
CA ARG A 92 -20.97 -9.13 15.19
C ARG A 92 -19.58 -8.51 15.11
N GLU A 93 -18.70 -8.83 16.04
CA GLU A 93 -17.32 -8.32 16.08
C GLU A 93 -16.53 -8.65 14.81
N LEU A 94 -16.61 -9.91 14.32
CA LEU A 94 -15.99 -10.33 13.06
C LEU A 94 -16.45 -9.50 11.87
N ARG A 95 -17.75 -9.20 11.80
CA ARG A 95 -18.32 -8.41 10.72
C ARG A 95 -17.94 -6.94 10.82
N GLU A 96 -17.96 -6.37 12.03
CA GLU A 96 -17.54 -5.00 12.29
C GLU A 96 -16.08 -4.77 11.88
N ILE A 97 -15.17 -5.66 12.30
CA ILE A 97 -13.74 -5.51 11.98
C ILE A 97 -13.47 -5.73 10.48
N HIS A 98 -14.18 -6.67 9.83
CA HIS A 98 -14.06 -6.86 8.38
C HIS A 98 -14.56 -5.64 7.60
N ASN A 99 -15.70 -5.07 7.98
CA ASN A 99 -16.24 -3.88 7.35
C ASN A 99 -15.30 -2.68 7.52
N LEU A 100 -14.75 -2.47 8.72
CA LEU A 100 -13.80 -1.40 8.98
C LEU A 100 -12.53 -1.53 8.11
N GLN A 101 -12.02 -2.75 7.93
CA GLN A 101 -10.91 -3.03 7.02
C GLN A 101 -11.26 -2.69 5.56
N ASN A 102 -12.47 -3.05 5.10
CA ASN A 102 -12.93 -2.69 3.77
C ASN A 102 -13.11 -1.18 3.58
N ASP A 103 -13.59 -0.46 4.59
CA ASP A 103 -13.69 1.00 4.54
C ASP A 103 -12.30 1.63 4.36
N LYS A 104 -11.30 1.15 5.10
CA LYS A 104 -9.91 1.63 4.93
C LYS A 104 -9.25 1.21 3.63
N LYS A 105 -9.64 0.07 3.05
CA LYS A 105 -9.29 -0.27 1.66
C LYS A 105 -9.83 0.79 0.71
N MET A 106 -11.11 1.16 0.84
CA MET A 106 -11.74 2.15 -0.04
C MET A 106 -11.12 3.53 0.11
N ASP A 107 -10.84 3.98 1.35
CA ASP A 107 -10.10 5.21 1.62
C ASP A 107 -8.74 5.23 0.90
N PHE A 108 -7.99 4.12 0.96
CA PHE A 108 -6.72 3.97 0.25
C PHE A 108 -6.86 4.06 -1.26
N LEU A 109 -7.86 3.38 -1.84
CA LEU A 109 -8.10 3.40 -3.29
C LEU A 109 -8.50 4.80 -3.78
N ILE A 110 -9.35 5.52 -3.03
CA ILE A 110 -9.74 6.89 -3.36
C ILE A 110 -8.50 7.81 -3.40
N VAL A 111 -7.61 7.69 -2.41
CA VAL A 111 -6.37 8.46 -2.37
C VAL A 111 -5.42 8.08 -3.50
N TYR A 112 -5.32 6.78 -3.83
CA TYR A 112 -4.54 6.30 -4.97
C TYR A 112 -5.06 6.90 -6.29
N ASP A 113 -6.36 6.77 -6.55
CA ASP A 113 -7.00 7.21 -7.79
C ASP A 113 -6.91 8.75 -7.93
N SER A 114 -7.03 9.49 -6.82
CA SER A 114 -6.84 10.95 -6.80
C SER A 114 -5.41 11.40 -7.16
N ASN A 115 -4.44 10.48 -7.10
CA ASN A 115 -3.03 10.72 -7.43
C ASN A 115 -2.55 9.83 -8.60
N GLU A 116 -3.46 9.27 -9.40
CA GLU A 116 -3.16 8.24 -10.41
C GLU A 116 -2.08 8.69 -11.41
N ILE A 117 -2.06 9.96 -11.81
CA ILE A 117 -1.07 10.47 -12.77
C ILE A 117 0.38 10.31 -12.29
N ILE A 118 0.61 10.37 -10.97
CA ILE A 118 1.93 10.18 -10.34
C ILE A 118 2.22 8.68 -10.18
N LEU A 119 1.17 7.88 -10.02
CA LEU A 119 1.22 6.46 -9.69
C LEU A 119 0.99 5.53 -10.87
N LEU A 120 0.96 6.05 -12.10
CA LEU A 120 0.67 5.29 -13.32
C LEU A 120 1.46 3.98 -13.44
N ASP A 121 2.75 4.02 -13.08
CA ASP A 121 3.62 2.83 -13.14
C ASP A 121 3.27 1.76 -12.09
N PHE A 122 2.53 2.11 -11.03
CA PHE A 122 2.12 1.20 -9.96
C PHE A 122 0.82 0.47 -10.25
N LYS A 123 0.17 0.71 -11.40
CA LYS A 123 -1.14 0.15 -11.71
C LYS A 123 -1.20 -1.37 -11.51
N GLN A 124 -0.18 -2.09 -11.96
CA GLN A 124 -0.11 -3.55 -11.82
C GLN A 124 -0.04 -3.99 -10.35
N ILE A 125 0.73 -3.28 -9.52
CA ILE A 125 0.84 -3.57 -8.08
C ILE A 125 -0.50 -3.28 -7.39
N ARG A 126 -1.14 -2.16 -7.73
CA ARG A 126 -2.46 -1.80 -7.20
C ARG A 126 -3.52 -2.83 -7.58
N ASP A 127 -3.57 -3.25 -8.84
CA ASP A 127 -4.56 -4.21 -9.32
C ASP A 127 -4.40 -5.57 -8.64
N GLU A 128 -3.17 -5.98 -8.37
CA GLU A 128 -2.88 -7.19 -7.61
C GLU A 128 -3.32 -7.09 -6.14
N ILE A 129 -3.05 -5.95 -5.47
CA ILE A 129 -3.53 -5.70 -4.10
C ILE A 129 -5.06 -5.75 -4.04
N VAL A 130 -5.73 -5.15 -5.02
CA VAL A 130 -7.20 -5.17 -5.12
C VAL A 130 -7.71 -6.60 -5.32
N ARG A 131 -7.09 -7.36 -6.22
CA ARG A 131 -7.42 -8.77 -6.47
C ARG A 131 -7.31 -9.59 -5.19
N GLU A 132 -6.18 -9.51 -4.50
CA GLU A 132 -5.92 -10.27 -3.27
C GLU A 132 -6.85 -9.85 -2.13
N THR A 133 -7.20 -8.56 -2.04
CA THR A 133 -8.16 -8.11 -1.03
C THR A 133 -9.58 -8.57 -1.34
N ASN A 134 -9.99 -8.64 -2.61
CA ASN A 134 -11.29 -9.18 -2.96
C ASN A 134 -11.36 -10.69 -2.66
N LEU A 135 -10.27 -11.43 -2.89
CA LEU A 135 -10.15 -12.83 -2.47
C LEU A 135 -10.24 -12.98 -0.94
N LEU A 136 -9.63 -12.07 -0.17
CA LEU A 136 -9.78 -12.04 1.28
C LEU A 136 -11.25 -11.90 1.70
N SER A 137 -12.01 -10.99 1.06
CA SER A 137 -13.45 -10.84 1.32
C SER A 137 -14.23 -12.13 0.99
N GLU A 138 -13.93 -12.80 -0.12
CA GLU A 138 -14.57 -14.08 -0.47
C GLU A 138 -14.27 -15.19 0.56
N ILE A 139 -13.00 -15.30 0.98
CA ILE A 139 -12.58 -16.25 2.02
C ILE A 139 -13.30 -15.94 3.34
N PHE A 140 -13.37 -14.66 3.71
CA PHE A 140 -14.07 -14.22 4.92
C PHE A 140 -15.56 -14.58 4.87
N GLU A 141 -16.26 -14.30 3.77
CA GLU A 141 -17.70 -14.60 3.66
C GLU A 141 -17.98 -16.12 3.76
N ASN A 142 -17.11 -16.94 3.17
CA ASN A 142 -17.21 -18.40 3.29
C ASN A 142 -16.94 -18.88 4.72
N PHE A 143 -15.91 -18.33 5.37
CA PHE A 143 -15.64 -18.59 6.77
C PHE A 143 -16.78 -18.14 7.67
N TYR A 144 -17.35 -16.96 7.45
CA TYR A 144 -18.41 -16.39 8.28
C TYR A 144 -19.65 -17.27 8.28
N LYS A 145 -20.06 -17.77 7.10
CA LYS A 145 -21.14 -18.76 6.98
C LYS A 145 -20.79 -20.04 7.74
N THR A 146 -19.59 -20.56 7.54
CA THR A 146 -19.10 -21.76 8.24
C THR A 146 -19.12 -21.57 9.75
N TYR A 147 -18.69 -20.41 10.25
CA TYR A 147 -18.70 -20.08 11.67
C TYR A 147 -20.12 -20.15 12.22
N LEU A 148 -21.07 -19.47 11.57
CA LEU A 148 -22.47 -19.49 11.99
C LEU A 148 -23.05 -20.91 12.01
N ASP A 149 -22.81 -21.71 10.96
CA ASP A 149 -23.29 -23.09 10.85
C ASP A 149 -22.68 -24.02 11.91
N LYS A 150 -21.48 -23.70 12.39
CA LYS A 150 -20.72 -24.50 13.37
C LYS A 150 -20.81 -23.94 14.80
N THR A 151 -21.76 -23.03 15.06
CA THR A 151 -22.00 -22.47 16.39
C THR A 151 -23.39 -22.83 16.91
N GLY A 152 -23.49 -23.03 18.23
CA GLY A 152 -24.76 -23.28 18.92
C GLY A 152 -25.58 -22.01 19.16
N ILE A 153 -26.68 -22.16 19.91
CA ILE A 153 -27.66 -21.08 20.21
C ILE A 153 -27.01 -19.83 20.83
N GLU A 154 -25.92 -19.98 21.57
CA GLU A 154 -25.19 -18.88 22.23
C GLU A 154 -23.98 -18.38 21.43
N GLY A 155 -23.83 -18.77 20.16
CA GLY A 155 -22.68 -18.42 19.32
C GLY A 155 -21.39 -19.17 19.68
N THR A 156 -21.44 -20.07 20.68
CA THR A 156 -20.32 -20.93 21.07
C THR A 156 -20.05 -22.00 20.01
N PRO A 157 -18.80 -22.16 19.54
CA PRO A 157 -18.44 -23.23 18.62
C PRO A 157 -18.82 -24.61 19.14
N ILE A 158 -19.47 -25.40 18.29
CA ILE A 158 -19.78 -26.79 18.56
C ILE A 158 -18.48 -27.59 18.39
N LYS A 159 -18.22 -28.59 19.27
CA LYS A 159 -16.94 -29.31 19.31
C LYS A 159 -16.55 -29.93 17.97
N GLU A 160 -17.52 -30.49 17.25
CA GLU A 160 -17.34 -31.08 15.92
C GLU A 160 -17.04 -30.04 14.83
N GLY A 161 -17.32 -28.76 15.06
CA GLY A 161 -17.09 -27.66 14.13
C GLY A 161 -15.84 -26.84 14.38
N ILE A 162 -15.16 -27.07 15.51
CA ILE A 162 -13.92 -26.39 15.88
C ILE A 162 -12.83 -26.53 14.79
N PRO A 163 -12.55 -27.73 14.24
CA PRO A 163 -11.50 -27.89 13.23
C PRO A 163 -11.72 -27.04 11.97
N GLU A 164 -12.97 -26.92 11.52
CA GLU A 164 -13.34 -26.10 10.36
C GLU A 164 -13.20 -24.60 10.65
N ILE A 165 -13.55 -24.16 11.86
CA ILE A 165 -13.36 -22.78 12.29
C ILE A 165 -11.86 -22.44 12.34
N GLU A 166 -11.03 -23.30 12.94
CA GLU A 166 -9.58 -23.10 13.00
C GLU A 166 -8.96 -23.05 11.60
N LYS A 167 -9.42 -23.92 10.69
CA LYS A 167 -8.99 -23.91 9.29
C LYS A 167 -9.35 -22.61 8.58
N GLY A 168 -10.57 -22.12 8.77
CA GLY A 168 -11.01 -20.86 8.17
C GLY A 168 -10.24 -19.66 8.70
N ILE A 169 -10.01 -19.59 10.02
CA ILE A 169 -9.17 -18.55 10.63
C ILE A 169 -7.74 -18.59 10.03
N LYS A 170 -7.15 -19.78 9.92
CA LYS A 170 -5.83 -19.94 9.32
C LYS A 170 -5.79 -19.42 7.87
N GLN A 171 -6.77 -19.78 7.04
CA GLN A 171 -6.84 -19.31 5.65
C GLN A 171 -6.94 -17.78 5.55
N ILE A 172 -7.76 -17.15 6.41
CA ILE A 172 -7.90 -15.69 6.43
C ILE A 172 -6.59 -15.04 6.88
N THR A 173 -5.99 -15.50 7.97
CA THR A 173 -4.74 -14.93 8.50
C THR A 173 -3.58 -15.06 7.53
N GLU A 174 -3.42 -16.20 6.86
CA GLU A 174 -2.43 -16.38 5.79
C GLU A 174 -2.65 -15.36 4.66
N LYS A 175 -3.90 -15.16 4.23
CA LYS A 175 -4.23 -14.18 3.19
C LYS A 175 -3.99 -12.73 3.63
N ILE A 176 -4.29 -12.39 4.88
CA ILE A 176 -3.99 -11.06 5.43
C ILE A 176 -2.47 -10.82 5.42
N LEU A 177 -1.66 -11.81 5.81
CA LEU A 177 -0.20 -11.70 5.78
C LEU A 177 0.35 -11.47 4.37
N ASP A 178 -0.19 -12.15 3.35
CA ASP A 178 0.16 -11.88 1.94
C ASP A 178 -0.10 -10.41 1.58
N ILE A 179 -1.31 -9.92 1.88
CA ILE A 179 -1.71 -8.54 1.59
C ILE A 179 -0.84 -7.54 2.36
N ILE A 180 -0.54 -7.81 3.63
CA ILE A 180 0.37 -6.98 4.43
C ILE A 180 1.75 -6.93 3.78
N CYS A 181 2.31 -8.04 3.30
CA CYS A 181 3.57 -8.04 2.57
C CYS A 181 3.47 -7.15 1.30
N TYR A 182 2.41 -7.30 0.51
CA TYR A 182 2.20 -6.51 -0.70
C TYR A 182 2.09 -5.02 -0.42
N LEU A 183 1.37 -4.62 0.64
CA LEU A 183 1.21 -3.22 1.02
C LEU A 183 2.49 -2.63 1.61
N SER A 184 3.06 -3.30 2.61
CA SER A 184 4.10 -2.72 3.48
C SER A 184 5.53 -2.96 3.00
N MET A 185 5.78 -4.09 2.34
CA MET A 185 7.14 -4.49 1.91
C MET A 185 7.35 -4.27 0.42
N ASP A 186 6.30 -4.44 -0.40
CA ASP A 186 6.45 -4.37 -1.85
C ASP A 186 6.03 -2.98 -2.36
N PHE A 187 4.74 -2.61 -2.26
CA PHE A 187 4.21 -1.33 -2.74
C PHE A 187 4.88 -0.12 -2.06
N ARG A 188 4.98 -0.13 -0.73
CA ARG A 188 5.60 0.97 0.03
C ARG A 188 7.06 1.19 -0.37
N VAL A 189 7.84 0.12 -0.51
CA VAL A 189 9.27 0.19 -0.85
C VAL A 189 9.44 0.69 -2.27
N GLU A 190 8.66 0.20 -3.22
CA GLU A 190 8.68 0.70 -4.60
C GLU A 190 8.31 2.18 -4.67
N LEU A 191 7.30 2.61 -3.90
CA LEU A 191 6.88 4.01 -3.82
C LEU A 191 7.96 4.91 -3.22
N GLN A 192 8.60 4.47 -2.15
CA GLN A 192 9.73 5.17 -1.53
C GLN A 192 10.93 5.26 -2.47
N ASN A 193 11.30 4.15 -3.12
CA ASN A 193 12.42 4.12 -4.06
C ASN A 193 12.19 5.02 -5.28
N LYS A 194 10.95 5.08 -5.78
CA LYS A 194 10.61 5.93 -6.93
C LYS A 194 10.60 7.42 -6.59
N ILE A 195 9.92 7.80 -5.51
CA ILE A 195 9.71 9.21 -5.17
C ILE A 195 10.85 9.77 -4.34
N LEU A 196 11.24 9.08 -3.26
CA LEU A 196 12.28 9.57 -2.34
C LEU A 196 13.68 9.13 -2.75
N GLY A 197 13.81 7.98 -3.41
CA GLY A 197 15.12 7.42 -3.73
C GLY A 197 15.92 8.26 -4.72
N SER A 198 15.24 8.97 -5.62
CA SER A 198 15.85 9.94 -6.54
C SER A 198 16.31 11.21 -5.82
N ILE A 199 15.60 11.63 -4.76
CA ILE A 199 15.90 12.84 -3.98
C ILE A 199 17.04 12.58 -3.00
N LEU A 200 17.03 11.42 -2.35
CA LEU A 200 17.96 11.08 -1.27
C LEU A 200 19.18 10.27 -1.75
N GLU A 201 19.24 9.92 -3.03
CA GLU A 201 20.26 9.06 -3.65
C GLU A 201 20.44 7.73 -2.88
N LYS A 202 19.34 7.19 -2.35
CA LYS A 202 19.29 5.97 -1.55
C LYS A 202 18.17 5.07 -2.03
N ARG A 203 18.36 3.75 -1.87
CA ARG A 203 17.31 2.76 -2.14
C ARG A 203 17.14 1.82 -0.97
N LEU A 204 15.89 1.49 -0.69
CA LEU A 204 15.51 0.43 0.22
C LEU A 204 15.59 -0.92 -0.52
N PRO A 205 16.11 -1.97 0.14
CA PRO A 205 16.15 -3.30 -0.44
C PRO A 205 14.74 -3.86 -0.62
N LYS A 206 14.55 -4.62 -1.69
CA LYS A 206 13.32 -5.39 -1.92
C LYS A 206 13.31 -6.64 -1.04
N ARG A 207 12.12 -7.12 -0.69
CA ARG A 207 11.94 -8.39 0.03
C ARG A 207 12.50 -9.55 -0.81
N GLN A 208 13.24 -10.43 -0.14
CA GLN A 208 13.73 -11.69 -0.72
C GLN A 208 13.18 -12.84 0.13
N PRO A 209 11.98 -13.36 -0.18
CA PRO A 209 11.43 -14.47 0.57
C PRO A 209 12.33 -15.70 0.42
N GLY A 210 12.54 -16.44 1.51
CA GLY A 210 13.26 -17.72 1.45
C GLY A 210 12.49 -18.79 0.66
N ASP A 211 11.17 -18.66 0.58
CA ASP A 211 10.30 -19.46 -0.25
C ASP A 211 10.20 -18.86 -1.67
N LYS A 212 10.61 -19.64 -2.67
CA LYS A 212 10.58 -19.24 -4.09
C LYS A 212 9.17 -19.15 -4.67
N SER A 213 8.17 -19.74 -4.02
CA SER A 213 6.76 -19.66 -4.44
C SER A 213 6.08 -18.36 -4.01
N ALA A 214 6.67 -17.63 -3.06
CA ALA A 214 6.12 -16.38 -2.57
C ALA A 214 6.27 -15.28 -3.63
N LYS A 215 5.14 -14.74 -4.08
CA LYS A 215 5.09 -13.63 -5.02
C LYS A 215 5.66 -12.36 -4.37
N VAL A 216 6.44 -11.60 -5.13
CA VAL A 216 6.94 -10.27 -4.74
C VAL A 216 6.47 -9.27 -5.78
N LEU A 217 5.80 -8.20 -5.38
CA LEU A 217 5.35 -7.16 -6.30
C LEU A 217 6.46 -6.16 -6.55
N SER A 218 6.72 -5.83 -7.82
CA SER A 218 7.78 -4.89 -8.19
C SER A 218 7.43 -4.11 -9.45
N LEU A 219 7.99 -2.91 -9.57
CA LEU A 219 7.94 -2.10 -10.80
C LEU A 219 8.90 -2.61 -11.88
N GLU A 220 9.95 -3.32 -11.48
CA GLU A 220 10.89 -3.92 -12.42
C GLU A 220 10.25 -5.20 -12.99
N LYS A 221 10.06 -5.25 -14.32
CA LYS A 221 9.65 -6.49 -14.98
C LYS A 221 10.73 -7.53 -14.76
N GLU A 222 10.36 -8.70 -14.24
CA GLU A 222 11.20 -9.89 -14.33
C GLU A 222 11.54 -10.10 -15.82
N LYS A 223 12.83 -10.03 -16.14
CA LYS A 223 13.37 -10.32 -17.47
C LYS A 223 13.60 -11.81 -17.62
#